data_AF-A0A814WH20-F1
#
_entry.id   AF-A0A814WH20-F1
#
_cell.length_a   1.000
_cell.length_b   1.000
_cell.length_c   1.000
_cell.angle_alpha   90.00
_cell.angle_beta   90.00
_cell.angle_gamma   90.00
#
_symmetry.space_group_name_H-M   'P 1'
#
loop_
_entity.id
_entity.type
_entity.pdbx_description
1 polymer ?
#
loop_
_entity_poly.entity_id
_entity_poly.type
_entity_poly.pdbx_seq_one_letter_code
_entity_poly.pdbx_strand_id
1 'polypeptide(L)'
;MDTIFDEELTVLTSIFNEDFQLLKQTDDELPTFNLTIRFDSLPKKITLIHEESNASAQISHLPPIILRITCKQTYPETDAPIYCIFCDYLPIDQLLSLSNQMDAAWQPGEVIIYTWIELLKDFVYNLSNELILRSTSSPITDQRFITNYDQIQSKQLYEQLIEYDRIRDQLEFDQNIHPCPICLLDTPGKNCLRFEKCQHYACLSCLNSYAVEQLNINHELKQIACYDCNSSVFLSELRRMFADDKLLLKYQERLLEQTTDMVWCPRCHHSTICPVSESVSGNHLSFAECAHCQFTFCRRCQETWHPQVECPKQELLSSLMKDDGKERPRASKVEIKKLLMEISNIETIERFSKPCPACSVRIEKNGGCQHMHCRACGVHFCWECGWFGNAYGVHPCRRKPELTGAALSDEINEKVTKLIRDVDGEVIQADVTKRLQLCPKEGCRHVHVKIGTRNSIVCGKCGTNFCFLCGETIYGEFHFSEYACHQSSKV
;
A
#
# COMPACT_ATOMS: atom_id res chain seq x y z
N MET A 1 8.10 26.07 52.79
CA MET A 1 9.01 25.13 52.11
C MET A 1 8.41 24.66 50.79
N ASP A 2 7.09 24.53 50.67
CA ASP A 2 6.45 24.03 49.44
C ASP A 2 6.37 25.02 48.25
N THR A 3 6.51 26.34 48.45
CA THR A 3 6.15 27.31 47.40
C THR A 3 7.13 27.37 46.21
N ILE A 4 8.45 27.31 46.44
CA ILE A 4 9.44 27.50 45.37
C ILE A 4 9.46 26.30 44.41
N PHE A 5 9.35 25.09 44.95
CA PHE A 5 9.29 23.86 44.14
C PHE A 5 7.98 23.77 43.35
N ASP A 6 6.84 24.05 44.00
CA ASP A 6 5.53 24.03 43.34
C ASP A 6 5.44 25.10 42.24
N GLU A 7 6.07 26.26 42.45
CA GLU A 7 6.21 27.31 41.43
C GLU A 7 7.07 26.84 40.25
N GLU A 8 8.26 26.24 40.48
CA GLU A 8 9.10 25.68 39.40
C GLU A 8 8.36 24.61 38.61
N LEU A 9 7.66 23.69 39.28
CA LEU A 9 6.89 22.62 38.64
C LEU A 9 5.72 23.16 37.81
N THR A 10 5.03 24.18 38.31
CA THR A 10 3.94 24.85 37.58
C THR A 10 4.47 25.53 36.32
N VAL A 11 5.61 26.20 36.41
CA VAL A 11 6.29 26.83 35.26
C VAL A 11 6.69 25.77 34.23
N LEU A 12 7.33 24.68 34.66
CA LEU A 12 7.74 23.59 33.76
C LEU A 12 6.54 22.93 33.08
N THR A 13 5.46 22.68 33.82
CA THR A 13 4.23 22.09 33.25
C THR A 13 3.63 23.03 32.19
N SER A 14 3.66 24.34 32.43
CA SER A 14 3.16 25.32 31.46
C SER A 14 4.02 25.45 30.21
N ILE A 15 5.35 25.33 30.33
CA ILE A 15 6.29 25.47 29.21
C ILE A 15 6.27 24.22 28.32
N PHE A 16 6.32 23.04 28.93
CA PHE A 16 6.50 21.78 28.20
C PHE A 16 5.18 21.09 27.84
N ASN A 17 4.09 21.36 28.57
CA ASN A 17 2.75 20.83 28.30
C ASN A 17 2.77 19.32 28.00
N GLU A 18 2.58 18.89 26.74
CA GLU A 18 2.59 17.48 26.33
C GLU A 18 3.96 16.79 26.50
N ASP A 19 5.04 17.56 26.58
CA ASP A 19 6.40 17.07 26.80
C ASP A 19 6.76 16.90 28.30
N PHE A 20 5.84 17.24 29.20
CA PHE A 20 5.96 16.99 30.64
C PHE A 20 5.14 15.76 31.04
N GLN A 21 5.80 14.75 31.63
CA GLN A 21 5.13 13.53 32.10
C GLN A 21 5.45 13.25 33.57
N LEU A 22 4.47 13.45 34.44
CA LEU A 22 4.56 13.08 35.85
C LEU A 22 4.50 11.55 36.02
N LEU A 23 5.48 10.98 36.74
CA LEU A 23 5.56 9.53 36.99
C LEU A 23 5.12 9.16 38.41
N LYS A 24 5.52 9.95 39.41
CA LYS A 24 5.27 9.66 40.84
C LYS A 24 5.04 10.95 41.63
N GLN A 25 4.01 10.97 42.48
CA GLN A 25 3.63 12.12 43.32
C GLN A 25 2.85 11.70 44.59
N THR A 26 3.13 10.52 45.16
CA THR A 26 2.49 10.08 46.41
C THR A 26 3.32 10.50 47.62
N ASP A 27 2.68 10.72 48.77
CA ASP A 27 3.33 11.17 50.03
C ASP A 27 4.54 10.31 50.46
N ASP A 28 4.60 9.03 50.05
CA ASP A 28 5.66 8.08 50.40
C ASP A 28 6.81 7.97 49.36
N GLU A 29 6.73 8.63 48.20
CA GLU A 29 7.74 8.54 47.13
C GLU A 29 8.23 9.91 46.66
N LEU A 30 9.53 10.03 46.32
CA LEU A 30 10.10 11.27 45.82
C LEU A 30 9.42 11.69 44.49
N PRO A 31 9.01 12.97 44.33
CA PRO A 31 8.40 13.47 43.10
C PRO A 31 9.30 13.18 41.90
N THR A 32 8.77 12.45 40.91
CA THR A 32 9.53 12.01 39.74
C THR A 32 8.74 12.29 38.47
N PHE A 33 9.40 12.87 37.46
CA PHE A 33 8.81 13.19 36.16
C PHE A 33 9.84 13.06 35.03
N ASN A 34 9.35 12.93 33.80
CA ASN A 34 10.15 12.99 32.58
C ASN A 34 9.86 14.31 31.85
N LEU A 35 10.90 14.91 31.30
CA LEU A 35 10.83 16.02 30.36
C LEU A 35 11.36 15.55 29.01
N THR A 36 10.55 15.67 27.97
CA THR A 36 10.98 15.40 26.59
C THR A 36 11.50 16.68 25.96
N ILE A 37 12.81 16.77 25.78
CA ILE A 37 13.48 17.95 25.24
C ILE A 37 13.60 17.77 23.73
N ARG A 38 12.75 18.48 23.00
CA ARG A 38 12.77 18.53 21.53
C ARG A 38 13.73 19.59 21.03
N PHE A 39 14.29 19.33 19.86
CA PHE A 39 15.16 20.25 19.15
C PHE A 39 14.48 20.69 17.86
N ASP A 40 14.65 21.96 17.52
CA ASP A 40 14.32 22.47 16.18
C ASP A 40 15.36 21.96 15.17
N SER A 41 15.25 22.40 13.91
CA SER A 41 16.33 22.14 12.93
C SER A 41 17.65 22.63 13.51
N LEU A 42 18.66 21.77 13.46
CA LEU A 42 20.01 22.07 13.91
C LEU A 42 20.53 23.29 13.15
N PRO A 43 21.30 24.17 13.80
CA PRO A 43 21.84 25.38 13.18
C PRO A 43 22.81 25.06 12.03
N LYS A 44 23.35 23.84 12.02
CA LYS A 44 24.22 23.31 10.97
C LYS A 44 23.90 21.84 10.74
N LYS A 45 24.09 21.38 9.50
CA LYS A 45 24.01 19.95 9.19
C LYS A 45 25.17 19.21 9.85
N ILE A 46 24.85 18.05 10.42
CA ILE A 46 25.83 17.14 11.03
C ILE A 46 26.02 15.95 10.11
N THR A 47 27.28 15.53 9.95
CA THR A 47 27.66 14.30 9.26
C THR A 47 27.52 13.14 10.24
N LEU A 48 26.47 12.35 10.09
CA LEU A 48 26.32 11.09 10.80
C LEU A 48 27.20 10.03 10.13
N ILE A 49 28.07 9.38 10.89
CA ILE A 49 29.03 8.38 10.39
C ILE A 49 28.81 7.08 11.15
N HIS A 50 28.55 5.99 10.42
CA HIS A 50 28.59 4.64 10.99
C HIS A 50 29.96 4.02 10.70
N GLU A 51 30.80 3.90 11.73
CA GLU A 51 32.22 3.56 11.61
C GLU A 51 32.44 2.18 10.97
N GLU A 52 31.65 1.18 11.37
CA GLU A 52 31.85 -0.21 10.93
C GLU A 52 31.51 -0.46 9.45
N SER A 53 30.47 0.20 8.95
CA SER A 53 30.07 0.09 7.54
C SER A 53 30.64 1.20 6.67
N ASN A 54 31.39 2.14 7.25
CA ASN A 54 31.86 3.36 6.61
C ASN A 54 30.74 4.12 5.86
N ALA A 55 29.53 4.08 6.41
CA ALA A 55 28.38 4.78 5.84
C ALA A 55 28.30 6.19 6.43
N SER A 56 27.90 7.17 5.62
CA SER A 56 27.68 8.53 6.10
C SER A 56 26.43 9.17 5.49
N ALA A 57 25.80 10.05 6.27
CA ALA A 57 24.65 10.83 5.87
C ALA A 57 24.71 12.24 6.49
N GLN A 58 24.12 13.22 5.82
CA GLN A 58 23.93 14.56 6.37
C GLN A 58 22.55 14.64 6.99
N ILE A 59 22.47 15.01 8.27
CA ILE A 59 21.20 15.19 9.00
C ILE A 59 21.08 16.62 9.51
N SER A 60 19.83 17.10 9.63
CA SER A 60 19.50 18.43 10.17
C SER A 60 18.64 18.35 11.42
N HIS A 61 18.14 17.16 11.78
CA HIS A 61 17.29 16.94 12.95
C HIS A 61 17.79 15.76 13.78
N LEU A 62 17.62 15.87 15.11
CA LEU A 62 17.93 14.79 16.05
C LEU A 62 16.70 14.43 16.89
N PRO A 63 16.55 13.15 17.30
CA PRO A 63 15.51 12.73 18.23
C PRO A 63 15.57 13.53 19.54
N PRO A 64 14.44 13.68 20.25
CA PRO A 64 14.45 14.35 21.53
C PRO A 64 15.26 13.58 22.58
N ILE A 65 15.81 14.31 23.55
CA ILE A 65 16.41 13.74 24.75
C ILE A 65 15.34 13.70 25.84
N ILE A 66 15.23 12.58 26.56
CA ILE A 66 14.34 12.51 27.72
C ILE A 66 15.19 12.74 28.98
N LEU A 67 14.88 13.77 29.74
CA LEU A 67 15.48 14.05 31.04
C LEU A 67 14.51 13.59 32.13
N ARG A 68 14.87 12.53 32.85
CA ARG A 68 14.13 12.11 34.05
C ARG A 68 14.70 12.82 35.26
N ILE A 69 13.82 13.39 36.08
CA ILE A 69 14.18 14.11 37.29
C ILE A 69 13.42 13.50 38.47
N THR A 70 14.15 13.27 39.56
CA THR A 70 13.62 12.89 40.87
C THR A 70 14.04 13.95 41.87
N CYS A 71 13.08 14.73 42.35
CA CYS A 71 13.33 15.81 43.30
C CYS A 71 13.42 15.25 44.72
N LYS A 72 14.52 15.56 45.41
CA LYS A 72 14.67 15.24 46.84
C LYS A 72 13.81 16.20 47.67
N GLN A 73 13.40 15.77 48.86
CA GLN A 73 12.62 16.62 49.80
C GLN A 73 13.35 17.90 50.21
N THR A 74 14.68 17.91 50.12
CA THR A 74 15.55 19.04 50.50
C THR A 74 15.92 19.96 49.33
N TYR A 75 15.41 19.70 48.13
CA TYR A 75 15.60 20.58 46.97
C TYR A 75 14.60 21.76 47.02
N PRO A 76 15.03 23.00 46.69
CA PRO A 76 16.36 23.42 46.24
C PRO A 76 17.34 23.82 47.35
N GLU A 77 16.95 23.73 48.62
CA GLU A 77 17.69 24.33 49.74
C GLU A 77 19.09 23.74 49.96
N THR A 78 19.22 22.41 50.03
CA THR A 78 20.52 21.76 50.37
C THR A 78 21.00 20.71 49.39
N ASP A 79 20.11 20.13 48.59
CA ASP A 79 20.47 19.08 47.64
C ASP A 79 19.94 19.37 46.23
N ALA A 80 20.74 19.03 45.22
CA ALA A 80 20.30 18.99 43.83
C ALA A 80 19.28 17.86 43.58
N PRO A 81 18.42 17.97 42.56
CA PRO A 81 17.61 16.87 42.08
C PRO A 81 18.50 15.73 41.55
N ILE A 82 18.01 14.50 41.60
CA ILE A 82 18.63 13.38 40.89
C ILE A 82 18.12 13.41 39.45
N TYR A 83 19.01 13.29 38.47
CA TYR A 83 18.61 13.23 37.07
C TYR A 83 19.14 11.97 36.37
N CYS A 84 18.47 11.61 35.28
CA CYS A 84 18.92 10.58 34.34
C CYS A 84 18.61 11.01 32.90
N ILE A 85 19.63 11.10 32.06
CA ILE A 85 19.53 11.46 30.64
C ILE A 85 19.32 10.19 29.82
N PHE A 86 18.23 10.11 29.06
CA PHE A 86 17.98 9.05 28.10
C PHE A 86 18.33 9.57 26.70
N CYS A 87 19.42 9.05 26.13
CA CYS A 87 19.88 9.44 24.81
C CYS A 87 20.67 8.29 24.16
N ASP A 88 20.20 7.84 23.00
CA ASP A 88 20.80 6.70 22.31
C ASP A 88 21.89 7.10 21.31
N TYR A 89 21.94 8.37 20.91
CA TYR A 89 22.81 8.83 19.81
C TYR A 89 24.06 9.59 20.24
N LEU A 90 24.13 10.07 21.49
CA LEU A 90 25.33 10.74 22.00
C LEU A 90 26.36 9.71 22.47
N PRO A 91 27.64 9.82 22.05
CA PRO A 91 28.72 9.00 22.58
C PRO A 91 28.85 9.14 24.10
N ILE A 92 29.29 8.07 24.76
CA ILE A 92 29.41 8.01 26.22
C ILE A 92 30.32 9.12 26.76
N ASP A 93 31.44 9.44 26.09
CA ASP A 93 32.35 10.51 26.49
C ASP A 93 31.66 11.88 26.50
N GLN A 94 30.74 12.10 25.55
CA GLN A 94 29.93 13.31 25.46
C GLN A 94 28.87 13.36 26.56
N LEU A 95 28.19 12.24 26.84
CA LEU A 95 27.23 12.14 27.94
C LEU A 95 27.89 12.35 29.31
N LEU A 96 29.09 11.82 29.52
CA LEU A 96 29.89 12.06 30.73
C LEU A 96 30.28 13.53 30.87
N SER A 97 30.76 14.16 29.79
CA SER A 97 31.09 15.59 29.78
C SER A 97 29.88 16.45 30.12
N LEU A 98 28.73 16.15 29.50
CA LEU A 98 27.47 16.84 29.72
C LEU A 98 26.96 16.68 31.16
N SER A 99 27.01 15.46 31.70
CA SER A 99 26.63 15.18 33.09
C SER A 99 27.52 15.94 34.08
N ASN A 100 28.83 15.99 33.84
CA ASN A 100 29.74 16.76 34.69
C ASN A 100 29.48 18.28 34.63
N GLN A 101 29.07 18.81 33.47
CA GLN A 101 28.67 20.21 33.34
C GLN A 101 27.36 20.49 34.08
N MET A 102 26.38 19.58 33.99
CA MET A 102 25.12 19.68 34.73
C MET A 102 25.33 19.65 36.25
N ASP A 103 26.20 18.76 36.74
CA ASP A 103 26.53 18.67 38.17
C ASP A 103 27.23 19.95 38.67
N ALA A 104 28.15 20.51 37.87
CA ALA A 104 28.88 21.72 38.22
C ALA A 104 28.02 22.99 38.17
N ALA A 105 26.90 22.98 37.43
CA ALA A 105 26.03 24.13 37.26
C ALA A 105 25.17 24.44 38.50
N TRP A 106 24.95 23.47 39.39
CA TRP A 106 24.05 23.64 40.53
C TRP A 106 24.75 24.23 41.75
N GLN A 107 24.03 25.12 42.48
CA GLN A 107 24.44 25.64 43.78
C GLN A 107 23.29 25.51 44.81
N PRO A 108 23.59 25.28 46.10
CA PRO A 108 22.56 25.22 47.15
C PRO A 108 21.71 26.48 47.23
N GLY A 109 20.39 26.31 47.31
CA GLY A 109 19.40 27.38 47.34
C GLY A 109 18.89 27.83 45.97
N GLU A 110 19.41 27.29 44.86
CA GLU A 110 18.99 27.63 43.50
C GLU A 110 18.18 26.52 42.82
N VAL A 111 17.16 26.95 42.07
CA VAL A 111 16.42 26.09 41.14
C VAL A 111 17.23 25.87 39.86
N ILE A 112 17.19 24.67 39.28
CA ILE A 112 18.19 24.26 38.26
C ILE A 112 17.61 23.55 37.05
N ILE A 113 16.38 23.08 37.11
CA ILE A 113 15.85 22.17 36.11
C ILE A 113 15.81 22.84 34.74
N TYR A 114 15.38 24.10 34.67
CA TYR A 114 15.39 24.87 33.42
C TYR A 114 16.81 25.11 32.89
N THR A 115 17.76 25.44 33.76
CA THR A 115 19.18 25.62 33.39
C THR A 115 19.76 24.35 32.79
N TRP A 116 19.45 23.19 33.36
CA TRP A 116 19.84 21.90 32.79
C TRP A 116 19.25 21.66 31.41
N ILE A 117 17.99 22.03 31.17
CA ILE A 117 17.37 21.90 29.84
C ILE A 117 18.09 22.78 28.82
N GLU A 118 18.44 24.01 29.18
CA GLU A 118 19.17 24.91 28.28
C GLU A 118 20.59 24.41 28.02
N LEU A 119 21.29 23.89 29.05
CA LEU A 119 22.59 23.23 28.86
C LEU A 119 22.51 22.03 27.90
N LEU A 120 21.45 21.21 27.98
CA LEU A 120 21.22 20.09 27.07
C LEU A 120 20.98 20.57 25.63
N LYS A 121 20.15 21.61 25.43
CA LYS A 121 19.91 22.21 24.11
C LYS A 121 21.18 22.82 23.53
N ASP A 122 21.91 23.61 24.32
CA ASP A 122 23.16 24.23 23.91
C ASP A 122 24.20 23.19 23.54
N PHE A 123 24.29 22.10 24.29
CA PHE A 123 25.19 21.00 23.97
C PHE A 123 24.85 20.38 22.60
N VAL A 124 23.57 20.10 22.33
CA VAL A 124 23.12 19.51 21.06
C VAL A 124 23.32 20.48 19.88
N TYR A 125 23.00 21.77 20.05
CA TYR A 125 23.19 22.77 19.00
C TYR A 125 24.67 23.06 18.69
N ASN A 126 25.57 22.81 19.65
CA ASN A 126 27.01 23.00 19.50
C ASN A 126 27.79 21.70 19.24
N LEU A 127 27.12 20.59 18.90
CA LEU A 127 27.79 19.34 18.52
C LEU A 127 28.83 19.55 17.41
N SER A 128 29.84 18.67 17.38
CA SER A 128 30.81 18.62 16.29
C SER A 128 30.12 18.41 14.93
N ASN A 129 30.79 18.77 13.85
CA ASN A 129 30.26 18.57 12.49
C ASN A 129 30.11 17.08 12.12
N GLU A 130 30.69 16.19 12.93
CA GLU A 130 30.65 14.76 12.77
C GLU A 130 30.11 14.12 14.05
N LEU A 131 29.17 13.19 13.89
CA LEU A 131 28.66 12.32 14.94
C LEU A 131 28.98 10.87 14.55
N ILE A 132 29.94 10.27 15.25
CA ILE A 132 30.46 8.94 14.92
C ILE A 132 29.78 7.89 15.79
N LEU A 133 29.05 6.99 15.14
CA LEU A 133 28.46 5.80 15.72
C LEU A 133 29.42 4.61 15.56
N ARG A 134 29.88 4.09 16.68
CA ARG A 134 30.86 3.02 16.89
C ARG A 134 30.43 2.07 18.00
N SER A 135 30.67 0.78 17.83
CA SER A 135 30.42 -0.22 18.86
C SER A 135 31.38 -0.03 20.05
N THR A 136 30.83 0.22 21.24
CA THR A 136 31.63 0.29 22.47
C THR A 136 31.87 -1.12 23.02
N SER A 137 33.12 -1.43 23.35
CA SER A 137 33.54 -2.75 23.86
C SER A 137 33.39 -2.92 25.36
N SER A 138 32.83 -1.93 26.07
CA SER A 138 32.61 -2.00 27.51
C SER A 138 31.33 -1.28 27.91
N PRO A 139 30.46 -1.91 28.71
CA PRO A 139 29.32 -1.22 29.30
C PRO A 139 29.85 -0.24 30.35
N ILE A 140 30.06 1.01 29.95
CA ILE A 140 30.23 2.09 30.91
C ILE A 140 28.86 2.31 31.53
N THR A 141 28.75 2.05 32.83
CA THR A 141 27.52 2.26 33.58
C THR A 141 27.70 3.49 34.45
N ASP A 142 26.98 4.56 34.10
CA ASP A 142 26.80 5.75 34.92
C ASP A 142 25.31 5.86 35.25
N GLN A 143 24.96 6.21 36.48
CA GLN A 143 23.55 6.31 36.90
C GLN A 143 22.87 7.56 36.30
N ARG A 144 23.66 8.56 35.86
CA ARG A 144 23.19 9.84 35.34
C ARG A 144 22.69 9.77 33.89
N PHE A 145 22.94 8.67 33.18
CA PHE A 145 22.41 8.49 31.83
C PHE A 145 22.15 7.03 31.48
N ILE A 146 21.19 6.81 30.58
CA ILE A 146 20.88 5.52 29.98
C ILE A 146 20.98 5.70 28.47
N THR A 147 21.74 4.80 27.85
CA THR A 147 21.90 4.71 26.41
C THR A 147 21.77 3.25 26.00
N ASN A 148 20.96 2.96 24.98
CA ASN A 148 20.83 1.62 24.38
C ASN A 148 21.94 1.32 23.37
N TYR A 149 22.98 2.16 23.35
CA TYR A 149 24.12 2.09 22.48
C TYR A 149 25.04 0.92 22.85
N ASP A 150 24.67 -0.29 22.44
CA ASP A 150 25.50 -1.49 22.54
C ASP A 150 25.77 -2.09 21.14
N GLN A 151 26.80 -2.92 21.01
CA GLN A 151 27.44 -3.35 19.75
C GLN A 151 26.51 -3.93 18.67
N ILE A 152 25.31 -4.37 19.04
CA ILE A 152 24.34 -5.03 18.14
C ILE A 152 23.41 -4.00 17.46
N GLN A 153 23.33 -2.76 17.98
CA GLN A 153 22.32 -1.77 17.58
C GLN A 153 22.88 -0.53 16.86
N SER A 154 24.20 -0.38 16.69
CA SER A 154 24.84 0.79 16.06
C SER A 154 24.30 1.07 14.64
N LYS A 155 24.17 0.02 13.82
CA LYS A 155 23.59 0.12 12.47
C LYS A 155 22.09 0.45 12.51
N GLN A 156 21.34 -0.16 13.43
CA GLN A 156 19.91 0.11 13.57
C GLN A 156 19.68 1.56 14.00
N LEU A 157 20.47 2.07 14.94
CA LEU A 157 20.44 3.47 15.36
C LEU A 157 20.78 4.41 14.21
N TYR A 158 21.81 4.09 13.41
CA TYR A 158 22.14 4.88 12.22
C TYR A 158 20.95 5.00 11.26
N GLU A 159 20.28 3.89 10.96
CA GLU A 159 19.08 3.87 10.11
C GLU A 159 17.91 4.63 10.75
N GLN A 160 17.70 4.50 12.06
CA GLN A 160 16.67 5.21 12.80
C GLN A 160 16.88 6.74 12.81
N LEU A 161 18.12 7.21 12.94
CA LEU A 161 18.43 8.64 12.92
C LEU A 161 18.19 9.25 11.54
N ILE A 162 18.56 8.54 10.47
CA ILE A 162 18.28 8.98 9.09
C ILE A 162 16.78 9.04 8.85
N GLU A 163 16.04 8.01 9.27
CA GLU A 163 14.59 7.99 9.09
C GLU A 163 13.91 9.08 9.91
N TYR A 164 14.37 9.34 11.14
CA TYR A 164 13.88 10.43 11.96
C TYR A 164 14.10 11.80 11.28
N ASP A 165 15.32 12.05 10.77
CA ASP A 165 15.64 13.28 10.04
C ASP A 165 14.72 13.48 8.83
N ARG A 166 14.54 12.42 8.02
CA ARG A 166 13.65 12.43 6.85
C ARG A 166 12.21 12.75 7.22
N ILE A 167 11.68 12.13 8.27
CA ILE A 167 10.30 12.35 8.74
C ILE A 167 10.16 13.79 9.25
N ARG A 168 11.11 14.29 10.04
CA ARG A 168 11.06 15.64 10.60
C ARG A 168 11.15 16.72 9.53
N ASP A 169 12.08 16.59 8.60
CA ASP A 169 12.23 17.50 7.46
C ASP A 169 10.96 17.53 6.60
N GLN A 170 10.30 16.38 6.38
CA GLN A 170 9.03 16.34 5.67
C GLN A 170 7.87 16.96 6.47
N LEU A 171 7.81 16.76 7.79
CA LEU A 171 6.80 17.37 8.65
C LEU A 171 6.93 18.89 8.67
N GLU A 172 8.17 19.41 8.78
CA GLU A 172 8.44 20.84 8.71
C GLU A 172 8.03 21.40 7.35
N PHE A 173 8.39 20.71 6.26
CA PHE A 173 7.91 21.08 4.93
C PHE A 173 6.38 21.13 4.88
N ASP A 174 5.69 20.10 5.37
CA ASP A 174 4.23 19.98 5.28
C ASP A 174 3.46 21.04 6.08
N GLN A 175 4.03 21.46 7.23
CA GLN A 175 3.45 22.46 8.13
C GLN A 175 3.66 23.90 7.62
N ASN A 176 4.77 24.15 6.93
CA ASN A 176 5.11 25.48 6.43
C ASN A 176 4.37 25.83 5.12
N ILE A 177 4.28 27.14 4.85
CA ILE A 177 3.72 27.68 3.60
C ILE A 177 4.86 27.86 2.60
N HIS A 178 4.66 27.35 1.38
CA HIS A 178 5.64 27.41 0.29
C HIS A 178 5.03 28.02 -0.98
N PRO A 179 5.72 28.97 -1.63
CA PRO A 179 5.28 29.51 -2.91
C PRO A 179 5.51 28.48 -4.02
N CYS A 180 4.47 28.09 -4.74
CA CYS A 180 4.62 27.13 -5.84
C CYS A 180 5.39 27.77 -7.01
N PRO A 181 6.49 27.15 -7.51
CA PRO A 181 7.27 27.73 -8.61
C PRO A 181 6.56 27.73 -9.97
N ILE A 182 5.45 27.00 -10.11
CA ILE A 182 4.69 26.90 -11.37
C ILE A 182 3.56 27.93 -11.42
N CYS A 183 2.71 28.00 -10.39
CA CYS A 183 1.57 28.92 -10.37
C CYS A 183 1.79 30.18 -9.53
N LEU A 184 2.91 30.27 -8.80
CA LEU A 184 3.30 31.41 -7.96
C LEU A 184 2.34 31.69 -6.79
N LEU A 185 1.52 30.70 -6.40
CA LEU A 185 0.61 30.79 -5.26
C LEU A 185 1.23 30.16 -4.02
N ASP A 186 0.98 30.79 -2.88
CA ASP A 186 1.35 30.26 -1.56
C ASP A 186 0.46 29.07 -1.20
N THR A 187 1.11 27.94 -0.92
CA THR A 187 0.42 26.68 -0.63
C THR A 187 1.04 25.99 0.58
N PRO A 188 0.25 25.46 1.52
CA PRO A 188 0.77 24.62 2.60
C PRO A 188 1.53 23.43 2.03
N GLY A 189 2.69 23.07 2.57
CA GLY A 189 3.53 21.99 2.03
C GLY A 189 2.82 20.63 1.96
N LYS A 190 1.85 20.37 2.84
CA LYS A 190 0.97 19.19 2.77
C LYS A 190 0.21 19.06 1.44
N ASN A 191 -0.03 20.17 0.75
CA ASN A 191 -0.67 20.25 -0.57
C ASN A 191 0.35 20.36 -1.71
N CYS A 192 1.63 20.14 -1.41
CA CYS A 192 2.73 20.06 -2.35
C CYS A 192 3.31 18.65 -2.38
N LEU A 193 4.08 18.39 -3.42
CA LEU A 193 4.97 17.23 -3.48
C LEU A 193 6.39 17.74 -3.69
N ARG A 194 7.30 17.33 -2.81
CA ARG A 194 8.74 17.53 -2.94
C ARG A 194 9.36 16.20 -3.38
N PHE A 195 10.09 16.22 -4.49
CA PHE A 195 10.67 15.02 -5.07
C PHE A 195 11.89 14.53 -4.28
N GLU A 196 11.94 13.25 -3.93
CA GLU A 196 12.98 12.68 -3.08
C GLU A 196 14.38 12.79 -3.72
N LYS A 197 14.50 12.58 -5.03
CA LYS A 197 15.81 12.57 -5.72
C LYS A 197 16.42 13.95 -5.94
N CYS A 198 15.60 14.96 -6.21
CA CYS A 198 16.07 16.27 -6.67
C CYS A 198 15.63 17.44 -5.79
N GLN A 199 14.79 17.20 -4.79
CA GLN A 199 14.29 18.19 -3.83
C GLN A 199 13.48 19.36 -4.43
N HIS A 200 13.27 19.39 -5.76
CA HIS A 200 12.29 20.28 -6.38
C HIS A 200 10.88 19.97 -5.86
N TYR A 201 10.04 20.99 -5.77
CA TYR A 201 8.68 20.84 -5.27
C TYR A 201 7.71 21.73 -6.04
N ALA A 202 6.46 21.29 -6.12
CA ALA A 202 5.36 22.13 -6.58
C ALA A 202 4.05 21.68 -5.95
N CYS A 203 3.01 22.53 -6.04
CA CYS A 203 1.70 22.16 -5.53
C CYS A 203 1.10 21.00 -6.34
N LEU A 204 0.31 20.16 -5.67
CA LEU A 204 -0.27 18.96 -6.28
C LEU A 204 -1.18 19.30 -7.48
N SER A 205 -1.84 20.46 -7.46
CA SER A 205 -2.68 20.90 -8.58
C SER A 205 -1.86 21.12 -9.86
N CYS A 206 -0.73 21.83 -9.77
CA CYS A 206 0.17 22.05 -10.90
C CYS A 206 0.82 20.75 -11.38
N LEU A 207 1.23 19.89 -10.45
CA LEU A 207 1.84 18.59 -10.80
C LEU A 207 0.83 17.65 -11.46
N ASN A 208 -0.43 17.67 -11.04
CA ASN A 208 -1.50 16.94 -11.70
C ASN A 208 -1.70 17.44 -13.13
N SER A 209 -1.82 18.76 -13.32
CA SER A 209 -1.93 19.35 -14.67
C SER A 209 -0.74 18.97 -15.56
N TYR A 210 0.48 19.08 -15.02
CA TYR A 210 1.69 18.64 -15.71
C TYR A 210 1.65 17.16 -16.10
N ALA A 211 1.29 16.27 -15.17
CA ALA A 211 1.21 14.84 -15.43
C ALA A 211 0.17 14.51 -16.52
N VAL A 212 -1.01 15.14 -16.47
CA VAL A 212 -2.07 14.96 -17.47
C VAL A 212 -1.64 15.45 -18.85
N GLU A 213 -0.98 16.61 -18.94
CA GLU A 213 -0.44 17.10 -20.21
C GLU A 213 0.62 16.14 -20.78
N GLN A 214 1.52 15.59 -19.95
CA GLN A 214 2.49 14.60 -20.39
C GLN A 214 1.84 13.31 -20.93
N LEU A 215 0.64 12.94 -20.44
CA LEU A 215 -0.13 11.83 -21.01
C LEU A 215 -0.79 12.18 -22.35
N ASN A 216 -1.16 13.42 -22.56
CA ASN A 216 -1.90 13.83 -23.76
C ASN A 216 -0.98 14.14 -24.95
N ILE A 217 0.17 14.77 -24.69
CA ILE A 217 1.10 15.24 -25.73
C ILE A 217 1.92 14.09 -26.34
N ASN A 218 2.26 13.08 -25.53
CA ASN A 218 3.22 12.06 -25.92
C ASN A 218 2.54 10.87 -26.60
N HIS A 219 2.61 10.82 -27.95
CA HIS A 219 2.26 9.62 -28.73
C HIS A 219 3.26 8.48 -28.51
N GLU A 220 4.53 8.80 -28.24
CA GLU A 220 5.55 7.90 -27.70
C GLU A 220 5.74 8.24 -26.23
N LEU A 221 5.35 7.35 -25.33
CA LEU A 221 5.42 7.63 -23.90
C LEU A 221 6.85 7.82 -23.44
N LYS A 222 7.11 8.98 -22.81
CA LYS A 222 8.27 9.18 -21.97
C LYS A 222 7.83 9.03 -20.52
N GLN A 223 8.68 8.41 -19.71
CA GLN A 223 8.45 8.32 -18.28
C GLN A 223 8.32 9.74 -17.72
N ILE A 224 7.21 10.02 -17.03
CA ILE A 224 6.98 11.29 -16.33
C ILE A 224 8.13 11.48 -15.35
N ALA A 225 8.84 12.58 -15.54
CA ALA A 225 10.00 12.99 -14.77
C ALA A 225 9.71 14.31 -14.05
N CYS A 226 10.61 14.72 -13.17
CA CYS A 226 10.54 16.04 -12.53
C CYS A 226 10.42 17.15 -13.57
N TYR A 227 9.50 18.08 -13.35
CA TYR A 227 9.20 19.17 -14.28
C TYR A 227 10.38 20.13 -14.50
N ASP A 228 11.31 20.20 -13.54
CA ASP A 228 12.43 21.15 -13.55
C ASP A 228 13.71 20.50 -14.09
N CYS A 229 14.17 19.42 -13.44
CA CYS A 229 15.46 18.79 -13.75
C CYS A 229 15.36 17.47 -14.52
N ASN A 230 14.15 17.04 -14.90
CA ASN A 230 13.91 15.80 -15.65
C ASN A 230 14.45 14.52 -14.97
N SER A 231 14.66 14.55 -13.65
CA SER A 231 15.03 13.37 -12.87
C SER A 231 13.86 12.38 -12.76
N SER A 232 14.16 11.08 -12.71
CA SER A 232 13.13 10.05 -12.59
C SER A 232 12.34 10.17 -11.29
N VAL A 233 11.03 9.95 -11.40
CA VAL A 233 10.07 10.06 -10.30
C VAL A 233 9.66 8.67 -9.85
N PHE A 234 9.54 8.45 -8.54
CA PHE A 234 9.08 7.20 -7.95
C PHE A 234 7.58 7.00 -8.16
N LEU A 235 7.12 5.73 -8.12
CA LEU A 235 5.70 5.42 -8.29
C LEU A 235 4.83 6.00 -7.15
N SER A 236 5.36 6.07 -5.93
CA SER A 236 4.70 6.71 -4.78
C SER A 236 4.44 8.21 -5.03
N GLU A 237 5.42 8.89 -5.62
CA GLU A 237 5.34 10.31 -6.00
C GLU A 237 4.35 10.52 -7.15
N LEU A 238 4.41 9.68 -8.20
CA LEU A 238 3.45 9.72 -9.30
C LEU A 238 2.01 9.54 -8.81
N ARG A 239 1.78 8.62 -7.87
CA ARG A 239 0.45 8.42 -7.28
C ARG A 239 -0.08 9.68 -6.59
N ARG A 240 0.80 10.48 -5.96
CA ARG A 240 0.41 11.76 -5.36
C ARG A 240 0.16 12.83 -6.42
N MET A 241 0.88 12.80 -7.54
CA MET A 241 0.71 13.75 -8.63
C MET A 241 -0.65 13.60 -9.33
N PHE A 242 -1.17 12.38 -9.49
CA PHE A 242 -2.47 12.15 -10.12
C PHE A 242 -3.61 12.31 -9.10
N ALA A 243 -4.56 13.20 -9.39
CA ALA A 243 -5.79 13.33 -8.61
C ALA A 243 -6.81 12.20 -8.89
N ASP A 244 -6.73 11.56 -10.07
CA ASP A 244 -7.60 10.46 -10.49
C ASP A 244 -6.78 9.18 -10.73
N ASP A 245 -7.05 8.15 -9.92
CA ASP A 245 -6.41 6.83 -10.04
C ASP A 245 -6.59 6.22 -11.45
N LYS A 246 -7.65 6.57 -12.20
CA LYS A 246 -7.84 6.10 -13.58
C LYS A 246 -6.77 6.64 -14.53
N LEU A 247 -6.31 7.87 -14.33
CA LEU A 247 -5.26 8.48 -15.16
C LEU A 247 -3.91 7.85 -14.86
N LEU A 248 -3.65 7.54 -13.58
CA LEU A 248 -2.48 6.77 -13.18
C LEU A 248 -2.49 5.37 -13.80
N LEU A 249 -3.62 4.66 -13.79
CA LEU A 249 -3.75 3.35 -14.44
C LEU A 249 -3.48 3.45 -15.94
N LYS A 250 -4.07 4.44 -16.62
CA LYS A 250 -3.82 4.67 -18.06
C LYS A 250 -2.35 4.94 -18.36
N TYR A 251 -1.67 5.70 -17.49
CA TYR A 251 -0.22 5.94 -17.60
C TYR A 251 0.59 4.66 -17.41
N GLN A 252 0.24 3.87 -16.40
CA GLN A 252 0.89 2.60 -16.11
C GLN A 252 0.73 1.63 -17.28
N GLU A 253 -0.49 1.41 -17.79
CA GLU A 253 -0.77 0.57 -18.96
C GLU A 253 0.12 0.92 -20.15
N ARG A 254 0.20 2.21 -20.43
CA ARG A 254 1.02 2.78 -21.49
C ARG A 254 2.53 2.53 -21.31
N LEU A 255 3.07 2.66 -20.09
CA LEU A 255 4.49 2.40 -19.82
C LEU A 255 4.90 0.95 -20.16
N LEU A 256 4.06 -0.05 -19.90
CA LEU A 256 4.42 -1.44 -20.22
C LEU A 256 4.06 -1.90 -21.61
N GLU A 257 3.28 -1.12 -22.38
CA GLU A 257 3.24 -1.31 -23.84
C GLU A 257 4.63 -1.09 -24.47
N GLN A 258 5.54 -0.37 -23.80
CA GLN A 258 6.88 -0.08 -24.29
C GLN A 258 8.00 -0.94 -23.67
N THR A 259 7.81 -1.52 -22.49
CA THR A 259 8.82 -2.41 -21.89
C THR A 259 8.58 -3.84 -22.35
N THR A 260 9.45 -4.38 -23.21
CA THR A 260 9.30 -5.74 -23.73
C THR A 260 9.22 -6.78 -22.62
N ASP A 261 9.95 -6.61 -21.51
CA ASP A 261 10.24 -7.70 -20.55
C ASP A 261 9.45 -7.64 -19.24
N MET A 262 8.57 -6.65 -19.09
CA MET A 262 7.60 -6.60 -17.99
C MET A 262 6.20 -6.90 -18.51
N VAL A 263 5.53 -7.85 -17.84
CA VAL A 263 4.14 -8.21 -18.12
C VAL A 263 3.31 -8.10 -16.86
N TRP A 264 2.09 -7.56 -17.00
CA TRP A 264 1.13 -7.61 -15.91
C TRP A 264 0.65 -9.02 -15.70
N CYS A 265 0.58 -9.42 -14.43
CA CYS A 265 -0.17 -10.60 -14.08
C CYS A 265 -1.66 -10.36 -14.36
N PRO A 266 -2.32 -11.13 -15.25
CA PRO A 266 -3.75 -10.97 -15.53
C PRO A 266 -4.64 -11.35 -14.33
N ARG A 267 -4.05 -11.96 -13.29
CA ARG A 267 -4.74 -12.39 -12.07
C ARG A 267 -4.80 -11.29 -11.00
N CYS A 268 -3.69 -10.59 -10.76
CA CYS A 268 -3.58 -9.62 -9.66
C CYS A 268 -3.11 -8.22 -10.10
N HIS A 269 -2.84 -8.01 -11.39
CA HIS A 269 -2.33 -6.75 -11.95
C HIS A 269 -1.07 -6.26 -11.24
N HIS A 270 -0.26 -7.18 -10.69
CA HIS A 270 1.07 -6.88 -10.18
C HIS A 270 2.09 -6.99 -11.32
N SER A 271 3.02 -6.05 -11.38
CA SER A 271 4.06 -6.02 -12.42
C SER A 271 4.99 -7.20 -12.20
N THR A 272 5.16 -8.04 -13.22
CA THR A 272 5.99 -9.23 -13.16
C THR A 272 7.10 -9.11 -14.20
N ILE A 273 8.34 -9.34 -13.78
CA ILE A 273 9.49 -9.42 -14.69
C ILE A 273 9.50 -10.82 -15.30
N CYS A 274 9.49 -10.90 -16.64
CA CYS A 274 9.62 -12.17 -17.34
C CYS A 274 11.11 -12.45 -17.60
N PRO A 275 11.72 -13.50 -17.03
CA PRO A 275 13.09 -13.84 -17.38
C PRO A 275 13.15 -14.26 -18.85
N VAL A 276 13.90 -13.50 -19.65
CA VAL A 276 14.22 -13.89 -21.04
C VAL A 276 15.38 -14.87 -20.93
N SER A 277 15.16 -16.16 -21.16
CA SER A 277 16.28 -17.08 -21.34
C SER A 277 16.81 -16.93 -22.77
N GLU A 278 18.02 -16.38 -22.91
CA GLU A 278 18.72 -16.33 -24.19
C GLU A 278 19.08 -17.74 -24.66
N SER A 279 18.47 -18.14 -25.79
CA SER A 279 18.87 -19.20 -26.73
C SER A 279 18.90 -20.67 -26.26
N VAL A 280 18.01 -21.50 -26.84
CA VAL A 280 18.38 -22.58 -27.78
C VAL A 280 17.21 -22.77 -28.76
N SER A 281 17.51 -22.75 -30.05
CA SER A 281 16.69 -23.12 -31.21
C SER A 281 15.27 -23.66 -30.97
N GLY A 282 14.26 -22.94 -31.46
CA GLY A 282 12.93 -23.50 -31.75
C GLY A 282 11.85 -23.20 -30.69
N ASN A 283 11.17 -22.06 -30.88
CA ASN A 283 9.75 -21.80 -30.62
C ASN A 283 9.03 -22.22 -29.32
N HIS A 284 9.68 -22.69 -28.26
CA HIS A 284 8.97 -23.14 -27.05
C HIS A 284 9.54 -22.53 -25.78
N LEU A 285 8.61 -22.05 -24.93
CA LEU A 285 8.77 -21.49 -23.57
C LEU A 285 8.87 -19.95 -23.47
N SER A 286 7.75 -19.27 -23.76
CA SER A 286 7.51 -17.87 -23.32
C SER A 286 6.43 -17.81 -22.25
N PHE A 287 6.77 -18.26 -21.03
CA PHE A 287 5.89 -18.20 -19.87
C PHE A 287 6.40 -17.20 -18.85
N ALA A 288 5.47 -16.54 -18.16
CA ALA A 288 5.75 -15.61 -17.07
C ALA A 288 5.07 -16.12 -15.80
N GLU A 289 5.74 -15.98 -14.66
CA GLU A 289 5.21 -16.37 -13.36
C GLU A 289 5.19 -15.15 -12.44
N CYS A 290 4.00 -14.81 -11.92
CA CYS A 290 3.85 -13.64 -11.07
C CYS A 290 4.47 -13.87 -9.68
N ALA A 291 5.48 -13.09 -9.31
CA ALA A 291 6.11 -13.17 -7.98
C ALA A 291 5.13 -12.87 -6.82
N HIS A 292 4.04 -12.13 -7.08
CA HIS A 292 3.06 -11.76 -6.06
C HIS A 292 1.97 -12.82 -5.84
N CYS A 293 1.47 -13.46 -6.90
CA CYS A 293 0.35 -14.41 -6.80
C CYS A 293 0.62 -15.80 -7.40
N GLN A 294 1.88 -16.04 -7.78
CA GLN A 294 2.41 -17.28 -8.35
C GLN A 294 1.63 -17.79 -9.58
N PHE A 295 0.92 -16.88 -10.26
CA PHE A 295 0.16 -17.22 -11.45
C PHE A 295 1.09 -17.33 -12.65
N THR A 296 1.10 -18.51 -13.28
CA THR A 296 1.88 -18.79 -14.50
C THR A 296 1.00 -18.61 -15.75
N PHE A 297 1.45 -17.75 -16.66
CA PHE A 297 0.70 -17.38 -17.86
C PHE A 297 1.60 -17.30 -19.10
N CYS A 298 1.02 -17.44 -20.28
CA CYS A 298 1.74 -17.22 -21.53
C CYS A 298 2.02 -15.72 -21.71
N ARG A 299 3.28 -15.33 -21.88
CA ARG A 299 3.68 -13.92 -22.10
C ARG A 299 2.98 -13.32 -23.33
N ARG A 300 2.70 -14.14 -24.35
CA ARG A 300 2.14 -13.70 -25.64
C ARG A 300 0.64 -13.49 -25.61
N CYS A 301 -0.12 -14.44 -25.06
CA CYS A 301 -1.58 -14.34 -25.06
C CYS A 301 -2.19 -13.88 -23.73
N GLN A 302 -1.41 -13.85 -22.65
CA GLN A 302 -1.82 -13.52 -21.28
C GLN A 302 -2.91 -14.44 -20.71
N GLU A 303 -3.11 -15.60 -21.33
CA GLU A 303 -3.92 -16.69 -20.80
C GLU A 303 -3.05 -17.64 -19.97
N THR A 304 -3.70 -18.56 -19.25
CA THR A 304 -3.00 -19.64 -18.52
C THR A 304 -1.98 -20.32 -19.44
N TRP A 305 -0.78 -20.58 -18.91
CA TRP A 305 0.29 -21.13 -19.72
C TRP A 305 -0.13 -22.43 -20.41
N HIS A 306 0.19 -22.53 -21.71
CA HIS A 306 -0.15 -23.67 -22.55
C HIS A 306 1.14 -24.27 -23.18
N PRO A 307 1.34 -25.60 -23.12
CA PRO A 307 2.53 -26.28 -23.65
C PRO A 307 2.51 -26.50 -25.18
N GLN A 308 1.50 -25.97 -25.88
CA GLN A 308 1.31 -26.24 -27.31
C GLN A 308 2.31 -25.47 -28.17
N VAL A 309 2.73 -26.13 -29.26
CA VAL A 309 3.79 -25.68 -30.19
C VAL A 309 3.47 -24.33 -30.85
N GLU A 310 2.20 -23.93 -30.86
CA GLU A 310 1.72 -22.66 -31.42
C GLU A 310 0.75 -21.98 -30.45
N CYS A 311 0.93 -20.67 -30.27
CA CYS A 311 0.04 -19.86 -29.45
C CYS A 311 -1.23 -19.55 -30.26
N PRO A 312 -2.46 -19.84 -29.74
CA PRO A 312 -3.71 -19.67 -30.50
C PRO A 312 -3.95 -18.26 -31.07
N LYS A 313 -3.30 -17.22 -30.51
CA LYS A 313 -3.38 -15.83 -31.01
C LYS A 313 -2.56 -15.58 -32.29
N GLN A 314 -1.71 -16.51 -32.73
CA GLN A 314 -0.78 -16.28 -33.85
C GLN A 314 -1.44 -16.49 -35.23
N GLU A 315 -2.40 -17.41 -35.35
CA GLU A 315 -3.24 -17.54 -36.56
C GLU A 315 -4.17 -16.33 -36.76
N LEU A 316 -4.62 -15.71 -35.67
CA LEU A 316 -5.53 -14.55 -35.73
C LEU A 316 -4.83 -13.27 -36.20
N LEU A 317 -3.57 -13.04 -35.79
CA LEU A 317 -2.78 -11.89 -36.25
C LEU A 317 -2.38 -12.04 -37.72
N SER A 318 -2.04 -13.25 -38.17
CA SER A 318 -1.68 -13.52 -39.56
C SER A 318 -2.88 -13.51 -40.51
N SER A 319 -4.09 -13.82 -40.04
CA SER A 319 -5.34 -13.72 -40.81
C SER A 319 -5.95 -12.30 -40.80
N LEU A 320 -5.64 -11.46 -39.81
CA LEU A 320 -6.00 -10.03 -39.79
C LEU A 320 -5.13 -9.16 -40.72
N MET A 321 -4.00 -9.68 -41.21
CA MET A 321 -3.09 -8.97 -42.13
C MET A 321 -3.24 -9.37 -43.60
N LYS A 322 -4.15 -10.30 -43.93
CA LYS A 322 -4.52 -10.61 -45.31
C LYS A 322 -5.83 -9.91 -45.65
N ASP A 323 -5.71 -8.68 -46.17
CA ASP A 323 -6.79 -7.97 -46.85
C ASP A 323 -7.14 -8.70 -48.16
N ASP A 324 -7.95 -9.75 -48.08
CA ASP A 324 -8.70 -10.22 -49.23
C ASP A 324 -10.01 -9.42 -49.26
N GLY A 325 -10.01 -8.35 -50.06
CA GLY A 325 -11.04 -7.31 -50.16
C GLY A 325 -12.47 -7.78 -50.46
N LYS A 326 -13.11 -8.41 -49.48
CA LYS A 326 -14.56 -8.65 -49.44
C LYS A 326 -15.14 -7.88 -48.26
N GLU A 327 -15.83 -6.79 -48.57
CA GLU A 327 -16.61 -6.00 -47.62
C GLU A 327 -17.57 -6.93 -46.85
N ARG A 328 -17.35 -7.06 -45.53
CA ARG A 328 -18.34 -7.61 -44.60
C ARG A 328 -19.09 -6.45 -43.91
N PRO A 329 -20.41 -6.56 -43.62
CA PRO A 329 -21.19 -5.44 -43.12
C PRO A 329 -20.70 -4.96 -41.75
N ARG A 330 -20.41 -3.65 -41.63
CA ARG A 330 -19.92 -2.98 -40.41
C ARG A 330 -20.88 -3.01 -39.21
N ALA A 331 -22.15 -3.37 -39.40
CA ALA A 331 -23.18 -3.31 -38.37
C ALA A 331 -22.93 -4.28 -37.19
N SER A 332 -22.40 -5.48 -37.46
CA SER A 332 -22.29 -6.55 -36.44
C SER A 332 -21.22 -6.27 -35.35
N LYS A 333 -20.14 -5.56 -35.67
CA LYS A 333 -19.03 -5.32 -34.71
C LYS A 333 -19.41 -4.35 -33.58
N VAL A 334 -20.29 -3.38 -33.86
CA VAL A 334 -20.68 -2.35 -32.88
C VAL A 334 -21.62 -2.93 -31.83
N GLU A 335 -22.57 -3.75 -32.27
CA GLU A 335 -23.53 -4.42 -31.39
C GLU A 335 -22.84 -5.47 -30.51
N ILE A 336 -21.89 -6.23 -31.06
CA ILE A 336 -21.08 -7.19 -30.30
C ILE A 336 -20.21 -6.49 -29.25
N LYS A 337 -19.59 -5.36 -29.60
CA LYS A 337 -18.75 -4.59 -28.66
C LYS A 337 -19.59 -4.00 -27.52
N LYS A 338 -20.80 -3.52 -27.82
CA LYS A 338 -21.75 -3.02 -26.82
C LYS A 338 -22.20 -4.15 -25.87
N LEU A 339 -22.50 -5.32 -26.43
CA LEU A 339 -22.91 -6.50 -25.66
C LEU A 339 -21.79 -7.00 -24.73
N LEU A 340 -20.56 -7.10 -25.22
CA LEU A 340 -19.39 -7.50 -24.40
C LEU A 340 -19.12 -6.51 -23.27
N MET A 341 -19.36 -5.22 -23.50
CA MET A 341 -19.21 -4.18 -22.49
C MET A 341 -20.32 -4.27 -21.42
N GLU A 342 -21.57 -4.52 -21.82
CA GLU A 342 -22.67 -4.76 -20.88
C GLU A 342 -22.43 -6.03 -20.03
N ILE A 343 -21.96 -7.13 -20.65
CA ILE A 343 -21.58 -8.36 -19.94
C ILE A 343 -20.45 -8.09 -18.94
N SER A 344 -19.41 -7.33 -19.33
CA SER A 344 -18.29 -6.97 -18.44
C SER A 344 -18.73 -6.09 -17.27
N ASN A 345 -19.71 -5.21 -17.47
CA ASN A 345 -20.30 -4.40 -16.41
C ASN A 345 -21.09 -5.29 -15.43
N ILE A 346 -21.87 -6.26 -15.94
CA ILE A 346 -22.59 -7.24 -15.13
C ILE A 346 -21.62 -8.12 -14.33
N GLU A 347 -20.52 -8.59 -14.95
CA GLU A 347 -19.47 -9.36 -14.26
C GLU A 347 -18.85 -8.60 -13.09
N THR A 348 -18.58 -7.30 -13.28
CA THR A 348 -18.04 -6.44 -12.23
C THR A 348 -19.05 -6.28 -11.08
N ILE A 349 -20.32 -6.02 -11.42
CA ILE A 349 -21.38 -5.82 -10.43
C ILE A 349 -21.64 -7.11 -9.63
N GLU A 350 -21.70 -8.28 -10.27
CA GLU A 350 -21.94 -9.57 -9.58
C GLU A 350 -20.72 -10.07 -8.78
N ARG A 351 -19.50 -9.63 -9.11
CA ARG A 351 -18.29 -9.93 -8.32
C ARG A 351 -18.24 -9.16 -7.00
N PHE A 352 -18.68 -7.90 -6.99
CA PHE A 352 -18.52 -7.01 -5.84
C PHE A 352 -19.82 -6.73 -5.08
N SER A 353 -20.98 -7.07 -5.65
CA SER A 353 -22.29 -6.84 -5.04
C SER A 353 -23.19 -8.08 -5.07
N LYS A 354 -24.02 -8.26 -4.03
CA LYS A 354 -25.11 -9.24 -4.01
C LYS A 354 -26.43 -8.60 -3.57
N PRO A 355 -27.59 -9.07 -4.06
CA PRO A 355 -28.87 -8.58 -3.60
C PRO A 355 -29.16 -9.03 -2.16
N CYS A 356 -29.76 -8.17 -1.36
CA CYS A 356 -30.32 -8.53 -0.07
C CYS A 356 -31.40 -9.62 -0.26
N PRO A 357 -31.39 -10.72 0.52
CA PRO A 357 -32.40 -11.77 0.38
C PRO A 357 -33.81 -11.36 0.84
N ALA A 358 -33.95 -10.26 1.59
CA ALA A 358 -35.25 -9.77 2.07
C ALA A 358 -35.82 -8.63 1.23
N CYS A 359 -35.00 -7.70 0.74
CA CYS A 359 -35.46 -6.50 0.02
C CYS A 359 -34.81 -6.27 -1.35
N SER A 360 -33.93 -7.18 -1.78
CA SER A 360 -33.25 -7.17 -3.09
C SER A 360 -32.35 -5.96 -3.41
N VAL A 361 -32.22 -4.99 -2.49
CA VAL A 361 -31.22 -3.91 -2.59
C VAL A 361 -29.81 -4.50 -2.70
N ARG A 362 -29.01 -4.05 -3.66
CA ARG A 362 -27.63 -4.52 -3.84
C ARG A 362 -26.75 -4.01 -2.70
N ILE A 363 -25.97 -4.93 -2.13
CA ILE A 363 -25.07 -4.68 -1.02
C ILE A 363 -23.68 -5.06 -1.50
N GLU A 364 -22.70 -4.19 -1.28
CA GLU A 364 -21.29 -4.40 -1.60
C GLU A 364 -20.54 -5.02 -0.42
N LYS A 365 -19.58 -5.91 -0.68
CA LYS A 365 -18.83 -6.60 0.38
C LYS A 365 -17.69 -5.72 0.90
N ASN A 366 -17.78 -5.26 2.15
CA ASN A 366 -16.77 -4.39 2.79
C ASN A 366 -15.70 -5.14 3.61
N GLY A 367 -15.32 -6.36 3.19
CA GLY A 367 -14.16 -7.09 3.71
C GLY A 367 -14.43 -8.12 4.83
N GLY A 368 -13.66 -9.22 4.80
CA GLY A 368 -13.40 -10.18 5.88
C GLY A 368 -14.55 -11.07 6.38
N CYS A 369 -15.71 -10.51 6.69
CA CYS A 369 -16.81 -11.22 7.34
C CYS A 369 -17.85 -11.73 6.32
N GLN A 370 -18.35 -12.96 6.50
CA GLN A 370 -19.42 -13.52 5.68
C GLN A 370 -20.82 -13.18 6.21
N HIS A 371 -20.91 -12.57 7.40
CA HIS A 371 -22.15 -12.08 7.98
C HIS A 371 -22.36 -10.62 7.58
N MET A 372 -23.43 -10.38 6.83
CA MET A 372 -23.73 -9.09 6.21
C MET A 372 -25.01 -8.50 6.79
N HIS A 373 -25.04 -7.19 6.93
CA HIS A 373 -26.19 -6.43 7.42
C HIS A 373 -26.71 -5.51 6.32
N CYS A 374 -27.97 -5.68 5.92
CA CYS A 374 -28.61 -4.80 4.96
C CYS A 374 -28.99 -3.48 5.62
N ARG A 375 -28.37 -2.37 5.22
CA ARG A 375 -28.69 -1.03 5.74
C ARG A 375 -30.10 -0.55 5.36
N ALA A 376 -30.70 -1.11 4.30
CA ALA A 376 -32.00 -0.67 3.80
C ALA A 376 -33.18 -1.30 4.56
N CYS A 377 -33.10 -2.60 4.91
CA CYS A 377 -34.18 -3.31 5.59
C CYS A 377 -33.80 -3.88 6.97
N GLY A 378 -32.55 -3.69 7.41
CA GLY A 378 -32.05 -4.13 8.71
C GLY A 378 -31.77 -5.63 8.83
N VAL A 379 -32.04 -6.43 7.80
CA VAL A 379 -31.87 -7.89 7.87
C VAL A 379 -30.38 -8.28 7.92
N HIS A 380 -30.08 -9.28 8.74
CA HIS A 380 -28.77 -9.93 8.77
C HIS A 380 -28.81 -11.21 7.93
N PHE A 381 -27.80 -11.41 7.08
CA PHE A 381 -27.74 -12.57 6.20
C PHE A 381 -26.32 -13.06 5.95
N CYS A 382 -26.18 -14.33 5.59
CA CYS A 382 -24.91 -14.91 5.16
C CYS A 382 -24.66 -14.55 3.68
N TRP A 383 -23.51 -13.94 3.39
CA TRP A 383 -23.09 -13.59 2.04
C TRP A 383 -22.93 -14.80 1.12
N GLU A 384 -22.64 -15.98 1.66
CA GLU A 384 -22.41 -17.20 0.86
C GLU A 384 -23.70 -17.90 0.46
N CYS A 385 -24.57 -18.19 1.43
CA CYS A 385 -25.76 -19.00 1.20
C CYS A 385 -27.06 -18.20 1.11
N GLY A 386 -27.04 -16.90 1.44
CA GLY A 386 -28.23 -16.03 1.43
C GLY A 386 -29.22 -16.27 2.58
N TRP A 387 -28.90 -17.15 3.54
CA TRP A 387 -29.75 -17.39 4.71
C TRP A 387 -29.80 -16.14 5.58
N PHE A 388 -31.00 -15.73 5.99
CA PHE A 388 -31.23 -14.48 6.72
C PHE A 388 -32.08 -14.68 7.98
N GLY A 389 -31.78 -13.89 9.02
CA GLY A 389 -32.40 -14.01 10.34
C GLY A 389 -31.96 -12.90 11.30
N ASN A 390 -32.16 -13.11 12.60
CA ASN A 390 -31.83 -12.13 13.65
C ASN A 390 -30.32 -12.15 13.95
N ALA A 391 -29.77 -11.03 14.45
CA ALA A 391 -28.33 -10.83 14.67
C ALA A 391 -27.62 -11.88 15.58
N TYR A 392 -28.38 -12.67 16.36
CA TYR A 392 -27.89 -13.68 17.30
C TYR A 392 -28.11 -15.14 16.84
N GLY A 393 -28.59 -15.36 15.60
CA GLY A 393 -28.84 -16.70 15.09
C GLY A 393 -27.54 -17.43 14.71
N VAL A 394 -27.27 -18.57 15.32
CA VAL A 394 -26.18 -19.47 14.90
C VAL A 394 -26.58 -20.11 13.56
N HIS A 395 -26.04 -19.59 12.46
CA HIS A 395 -26.19 -20.19 11.13
C HIS A 395 -25.00 -21.13 10.85
N PRO A 396 -25.18 -22.47 10.87
CA PRO A 396 -24.12 -23.40 10.53
C PRO A 396 -24.01 -23.48 8.99
N CYS A 397 -23.30 -22.52 8.38
CA CYS A 397 -22.99 -22.58 6.97
C CYS A 397 -21.99 -23.73 6.72
N ARG A 398 -22.47 -24.87 6.23
CA ARG A 398 -21.60 -25.99 5.78
C ARG A 398 -21.12 -25.83 4.34
N ARG A 399 -21.54 -24.78 3.62
CA ARG A 399 -21.04 -24.52 2.26
C ARG A 399 -19.63 -23.94 2.39
N LYS A 400 -18.64 -24.60 1.80
CA LYS A 400 -17.34 -23.98 1.53
C LYS A 400 -17.56 -22.80 0.58
N PRO A 401 -16.66 -21.79 0.52
CA PRO A 401 -16.79 -20.67 -0.40
C PRO A 401 -16.75 -21.20 -1.83
N GLU A 402 -17.93 -21.33 -2.45
CA GLU A 402 -18.05 -21.70 -3.85
C GLU A 402 -18.57 -20.49 -4.61
N LEU A 403 -17.64 -19.67 -5.10
CA LEU A 403 -17.90 -18.78 -6.23
C LEU A 403 -18.07 -19.68 -7.46
N THR A 404 -19.26 -20.27 -7.62
CA THR A 404 -19.71 -20.85 -8.88
C THR A 404 -20.39 -19.76 -9.70
N GLY A 405 -20.22 -19.78 -11.02
CA GLY A 405 -20.64 -18.70 -11.92
C GLY A 405 -22.06 -18.20 -11.66
N ALA A 406 -22.22 -16.88 -11.53
CA ALA A 406 -23.53 -16.26 -11.31
C ALA A 406 -24.43 -16.53 -12.53
N ALA A 407 -25.63 -17.05 -12.28
CA ALA A 407 -26.68 -17.10 -13.28
C ALA A 407 -27.13 -15.67 -13.59
N LEU A 408 -27.27 -15.32 -14.87
CA LEU A 408 -27.81 -14.02 -15.26
C LEU A 408 -29.29 -13.93 -14.86
N SER A 409 -29.75 -12.73 -14.48
CA SER A 409 -31.18 -12.47 -14.23
C SER A 409 -32.03 -12.82 -15.46
N ASP A 410 -33.29 -13.21 -15.26
CA ASP A 410 -34.14 -13.68 -16.36
C ASP A 410 -34.29 -12.66 -17.50
N GLU A 411 -34.34 -11.35 -17.18
CA GLU A 411 -34.44 -10.28 -18.17
C GLU A 411 -33.18 -10.17 -19.04
N ILE A 412 -31.99 -10.32 -18.45
CA ILE A 412 -30.70 -10.29 -19.16
C ILE A 412 -30.53 -11.59 -19.95
N ASN A 413 -30.92 -12.71 -19.37
CA ASN A 413 -30.84 -14.02 -20.00
C ASN A 413 -31.70 -14.08 -21.28
N GLU A 414 -32.89 -13.49 -21.27
CA GLU A 414 -33.76 -13.38 -22.45
C GLU A 414 -33.14 -12.52 -23.56
N LYS A 415 -32.57 -11.35 -23.20
CA LYS A 415 -31.87 -10.46 -24.14
C LYS A 415 -30.66 -11.15 -24.79
N VAL A 416 -29.81 -11.79 -24.00
CA VAL A 416 -28.62 -12.50 -24.48
C VAL A 416 -29.00 -13.71 -25.33
N THR A 417 -30.02 -14.47 -24.93
CA THR A 417 -30.50 -15.64 -25.69
C THR A 417 -31.09 -15.25 -27.04
N LYS A 418 -31.78 -14.11 -27.14
CA LYS A 418 -32.31 -13.57 -28.39
C LYS A 418 -31.16 -13.18 -29.34
N LEU A 419 -30.15 -12.49 -28.82
CA LEU A 419 -28.96 -12.08 -29.57
C LEU A 419 -28.11 -13.26 -30.08
N ILE A 420 -28.02 -14.37 -29.32
CA ILE A 420 -27.31 -15.58 -29.76
C ILE A 420 -28.04 -16.25 -30.95
N ARG A 421 -29.38 -16.15 -31.03
CA ARG A 421 -30.16 -16.73 -32.14
C ARG A 421 -30.10 -15.91 -33.43
N ASP A 422 -29.94 -14.59 -33.30
CA ASP A 422 -30.00 -13.65 -34.43
C ASP A 422 -28.67 -13.53 -35.20
N VAL A 423 -27.66 -14.31 -34.82
CA VAL A 423 -26.29 -14.22 -35.34
C VAL A 423 -25.89 -15.51 -36.07
N ASP A 424 -25.47 -15.41 -37.33
CA ASP A 424 -24.98 -16.54 -38.13
C ASP A 424 -23.76 -17.24 -37.48
N GLY A 425 -23.88 -18.56 -37.33
CA GLY A 425 -23.31 -19.34 -36.22
C GLY A 425 -21.80 -19.60 -36.18
N GLU A 426 -21.01 -19.32 -37.22
CA GLU A 426 -19.63 -19.86 -37.27
C GLU A 426 -18.53 -18.95 -36.70
N VAL A 427 -18.71 -17.63 -36.69
CA VAL A 427 -17.63 -16.69 -36.26
C VAL A 427 -17.86 -16.16 -34.85
N ILE A 428 -19.11 -16.11 -34.40
CA ILE A 428 -19.47 -15.42 -33.14
C ILE A 428 -19.59 -16.39 -31.97
N GLN A 429 -19.73 -17.70 -32.23
CA GLN A 429 -19.65 -18.71 -31.17
C GLN A 429 -18.29 -18.66 -30.46
N ALA A 430 -17.15 -18.56 -31.16
CA ALA A 430 -15.84 -18.70 -30.52
C ALA A 430 -15.43 -17.58 -29.54
N ASP A 431 -15.87 -16.33 -29.74
CA ASP A 431 -15.51 -15.20 -28.87
C ASP A 431 -16.52 -14.96 -27.74
N VAL A 432 -17.81 -15.23 -27.99
CA VAL A 432 -18.87 -15.06 -26.99
C VAL A 432 -18.94 -16.27 -26.03
N THR A 433 -18.69 -17.49 -26.52
CA THR A 433 -18.73 -18.72 -25.69
C THR A 433 -17.57 -18.87 -24.71
N LYS A 434 -16.48 -18.11 -24.88
CA LYS A 434 -15.37 -18.11 -23.90
C LYS A 434 -15.73 -17.42 -22.58
N ARG A 435 -16.70 -16.49 -22.62
CA ARG A 435 -17.19 -15.75 -21.45
C ARG A 435 -18.60 -16.15 -21.03
N LEU A 436 -19.34 -16.86 -21.89
CA LEU A 436 -20.70 -17.34 -21.65
C LEU A 436 -20.84 -18.83 -21.97
N GLN A 437 -21.53 -19.60 -21.12
CA GLN A 437 -21.86 -21.01 -21.38
C GLN A 437 -23.36 -21.26 -21.14
N LEU A 438 -23.97 -22.08 -22.00
CA LEU A 438 -25.37 -22.48 -21.85
C LEU A 438 -25.46 -23.70 -20.94
N CYS A 439 -26.50 -23.74 -20.10
CA CYS A 439 -26.82 -24.94 -19.35
C CYS A 439 -27.13 -26.10 -20.33
N PRO A 440 -26.43 -27.25 -20.23
CA PRO A 440 -26.60 -28.37 -21.16
C PRO A 440 -27.89 -29.17 -20.94
N LYS A 441 -28.64 -28.89 -19.86
CA LYS A 441 -29.91 -29.58 -19.60
C LYS A 441 -30.93 -29.22 -20.68
N GLU A 442 -31.44 -30.24 -21.35
CA GLU A 442 -32.55 -30.13 -22.29
C GLU A 442 -33.71 -29.32 -21.69
N GLY A 443 -34.17 -28.31 -22.43
CA GLY A 443 -35.22 -27.38 -22.00
C GLY A 443 -34.81 -26.25 -21.02
N CYS A 444 -33.58 -26.23 -20.47
CA CYS A 444 -33.14 -25.16 -19.58
C CYS A 444 -32.45 -24.01 -20.33
N ARG A 445 -31.35 -24.32 -21.04
CA ARG A 445 -30.51 -23.38 -21.82
C ARG A 445 -30.22 -22.03 -21.15
N HIS A 446 -30.19 -21.98 -19.81
CA HIS A 446 -29.88 -20.75 -19.07
C HIS A 446 -28.44 -20.33 -19.31
N VAL A 447 -28.20 -19.04 -19.52
CA VAL A 447 -26.86 -18.51 -19.81
C VAL A 447 -26.11 -18.25 -18.50
N HIS A 448 -24.88 -18.72 -18.45
CA HIS A 448 -23.95 -18.53 -17.35
C HIS A 448 -22.73 -17.75 -17.81
N VAL A 449 -22.20 -16.87 -16.97
CA VAL A 449 -20.92 -16.17 -17.17
C VAL A 449 -19.81 -16.81 -16.35
N LYS A 450 -18.56 -16.76 -16.84
CA LYS A 450 -17.40 -17.25 -16.08
C LYS A 450 -17.04 -16.26 -14.96
N ILE A 451 -17.31 -16.65 -13.72
CA ILE A 451 -16.91 -15.87 -12.54
C ILE A 451 -16.01 -16.76 -11.67
N GLY A 452 -14.75 -16.35 -11.51
CA GLY A 452 -13.74 -17.14 -10.78
C GLY A 452 -13.05 -18.21 -11.62
N THR A 453 -12.31 -19.10 -10.95
CA THR A 453 -11.41 -20.08 -11.59
C THR A 453 -11.98 -21.50 -11.68
N ARG A 454 -13.12 -21.77 -11.03
CA ARG A 454 -13.76 -23.08 -11.09
C ARG A 454 -14.60 -23.21 -12.35
N ASN A 455 -14.40 -24.29 -13.09
CA ASN A 455 -15.20 -24.60 -14.27
C ASN A 455 -16.44 -25.45 -13.90
N SER A 456 -16.55 -25.96 -12.68
CA SER A 456 -17.77 -26.62 -12.19
C SER A 456 -18.84 -25.58 -11.85
N ILE A 457 -19.97 -25.60 -12.57
CA ILE A 457 -21.07 -24.66 -12.39
C ILE A 457 -22.36 -25.41 -12.15
N VAL A 458 -23.07 -25.02 -11.08
CA VAL A 458 -24.43 -25.48 -10.82
C VAL A 458 -25.41 -24.44 -11.36
N CYS A 459 -26.26 -24.85 -12.30
CA CYS A 459 -27.30 -23.98 -12.84
C CYS A 459 -28.33 -23.64 -11.76
N GLY A 460 -28.41 -22.36 -11.37
CA GLY A 460 -29.37 -21.89 -10.36
C GLY A 460 -30.85 -22.06 -10.74
N LYS A 461 -31.16 -22.25 -12.03
CA LYS A 461 -32.53 -22.45 -12.53
C LYS A 461 -32.98 -23.91 -12.50
N CYS A 462 -32.12 -24.86 -12.89
CA CYS A 462 -32.51 -26.26 -13.07
C CYS A 462 -31.73 -27.26 -12.20
N GLY A 463 -30.73 -26.79 -11.46
CA GLY A 463 -29.89 -27.58 -10.57
C GLY A 463 -28.81 -28.43 -11.24
N THR A 464 -28.71 -28.43 -12.57
CA THR A 464 -27.70 -29.23 -13.30
C THR A 464 -26.29 -28.72 -13.02
N ASN A 465 -25.39 -29.62 -12.62
CA ASN A 465 -23.97 -29.35 -12.52
C ASN A 465 -23.30 -29.63 -13.87
N PHE A 466 -22.58 -28.66 -14.43
CA PHE A 466 -21.93 -28.77 -15.72
C PHE A 466 -20.60 -28.03 -15.76
N CYS A 467 -19.74 -28.41 -16.68
CA CYS A 467 -18.45 -27.78 -16.86
C CYS A 467 -18.56 -26.57 -17.80
N PHE A 468 -18.11 -25.41 -17.35
CA PHE A 468 -18.11 -24.19 -18.15
C PHE A 468 -17.18 -24.30 -19.37
N LEU A 469 -16.07 -25.01 -19.25
CA LEU A 469 -15.08 -25.13 -20.33
C LEU A 469 -15.59 -25.99 -21.49
N CYS A 470 -16.10 -27.19 -21.21
CA CYS A 470 -16.51 -28.12 -22.25
C CYS A 470 -18.03 -28.16 -22.46
N GLY A 471 -18.82 -27.51 -21.60
CA GLY A 471 -20.29 -27.49 -21.69
C GLY A 471 -20.97 -28.77 -21.19
N GLU A 472 -20.21 -29.82 -20.87
CA GLU A 472 -20.76 -31.13 -20.52
C GLU A 472 -21.29 -31.22 -19.08
N THR A 473 -22.31 -32.06 -18.88
CA THR A 473 -22.85 -32.32 -17.54
C THR A 473 -21.84 -33.10 -16.69
N ILE A 474 -21.58 -32.63 -15.47
CA ILE A 474 -20.64 -33.26 -14.55
C ILE A 474 -21.37 -34.35 -13.76
N TYR A 475 -20.97 -35.60 -13.96
CA TYR A 475 -21.42 -36.76 -13.18
C TYR A 475 -20.26 -37.30 -12.33
N GLY A 476 -20.41 -37.28 -11.00
CA GLY A 476 -19.38 -37.78 -10.08
C GLY A 476 -18.11 -36.92 -10.01
N GLU A 477 -17.03 -37.46 -9.43
CA GLU A 477 -15.79 -36.72 -9.12
C GLU A 477 -14.73 -36.72 -10.23
N PHE A 478 -14.90 -37.54 -11.29
CA PHE A 478 -13.84 -37.81 -12.27
C PHE A 478 -13.79 -36.86 -13.48
N HIS A 479 -14.72 -35.91 -13.60
CA HIS A 479 -14.78 -35.01 -14.76
C HIS A 479 -13.50 -34.15 -14.90
N PHE A 480 -12.92 -33.72 -13.78
CA PHE A 480 -11.69 -32.92 -13.74
C PHE A 480 -10.46 -33.79 -13.49
N SER A 481 -10.05 -34.55 -14.51
CA SER A 481 -8.84 -35.39 -14.46
C SER A 481 -7.87 -35.06 -15.59
N GLU A 482 -6.64 -35.56 -15.47
CA GLU A 482 -5.54 -35.34 -16.42
C GLU A 482 -5.83 -35.89 -17.84
N TYR A 483 -6.87 -36.72 -17.98
CA TYR A 483 -7.25 -37.41 -19.22
C TYR A 483 -8.64 -37.01 -19.74
N ALA A 484 -9.37 -36.11 -19.07
CA ALA A 484 -10.75 -35.74 -19.43
C ALA A 484 -10.91 -34.22 -19.66
N CYS A 485 -11.13 -33.42 -18.60
CA CYS A 485 -11.24 -31.97 -18.68
C CYS A 485 -10.30 -31.32 -17.65
N HIS A 486 -9.22 -30.67 -18.10
CA HIS A 486 -8.25 -30.08 -17.18
C HIS A 486 -8.82 -28.89 -16.40
N GLN A 487 -8.83 -29.00 -15.07
CA GLN A 487 -9.03 -27.87 -14.17
C GLN A 487 -7.67 -27.40 -13.66
N SER A 488 -7.22 -26.21 -14.07
CA SER A 488 -6.01 -25.61 -13.53
C SER A 488 -6.28 -25.01 -12.13
N SER A 489 -6.36 -25.86 -11.12
CA SER A 489 -6.26 -25.44 -9.71
C SER A 489 -5.57 -26.54 -8.92
N LYS A 490 -4.24 -26.48 -8.83
CA LYS A 490 -3.53 -27.12 -7.72
C LYS A 490 -3.63 -26.18 -6.51
N VAL A 491 -4.03 -26.79 -5.40
CA VAL A 491 -4.45 -26.24 -4.11
C VAL A 491 -3.46 -25.24 -3.53
#